data_AF-B1WXC4-F1
#
_entry.id   AF-B1WXC4-F1
#
_cell.length_a   1.000
_cell.length_b   1.000
_cell.length_c   1.000
_cell.angle_alpha   90.00
_cell.angle_beta   90.00
_cell.angle_gamma   90.00
#
_symmetry.space_group_name_H-M   'P 1'
#
loop_
_entity.id
_entity.type
_entity.pdbx_description
1 polymer ?
#
loop_
_entity_poly.entity_id
_entity_poly.type
_entity_poly.pdbx_seq_one_letter_code
_entity_poly.pdbx_strand_id
1 'polypeptide(L)'
;MNNSRKPKQSVFTPVNLIIAATIITIILIIGLDNLLENPANRQIRQTAEKQLRLFARGYSLDAIDCEGIDSNENGWVNCRADDRQGQTVYLECPYQVTDQECRYREKN
;
A
#
# COMPACT_ATOMS: atom_id res chain seq x y z
N MET A 1 -63.39 -6.81 4.16
CA MET A 1 -62.12 -6.04 4.25
C MET A 1 -60.99 -7.02 4.52
N ASN A 2 -60.19 -7.36 3.51
CA ASN A 2 -59.09 -8.33 3.63
C ASN A 2 -57.82 -7.61 4.04
N ASN A 3 -57.45 -7.69 5.33
CA ASN A 3 -56.14 -7.27 5.80
C ASN A 3 -55.19 -8.48 5.81
N SER A 4 -54.60 -8.78 4.66
CA SER A 4 -53.44 -9.67 4.59
C SER A 4 -52.22 -8.97 5.20
N ARG A 5 -52.01 -9.15 6.50
CA ARG A 5 -50.72 -8.84 7.13
C ARG A 5 -49.67 -9.79 6.54
N LYS A 6 -48.80 -9.28 5.67
CA LYS A 6 -47.63 -10.02 5.18
C LYS A 6 -46.78 -10.44 6.39
N PRO A 7 -46.28 -11.68 6.46
CA PRO A 7 -45.36 -12.06 7.53
C PRO A 7 -44.11 -11.19 7.39
N LYS A 8 -43.72 -10.51 8.48
CA LYS A 8 -42.40 -9.87 8.58
C LYS A 8 -41.37 -10.99 8.40
N GLN A 9 -40.74 -11.05 7.23
CA GLN A 9 -39.59 -11.91 7.00
C GLN A 9 -38.59 -11.62 8.12
N SER A 10 -38.32 -12.62 8.95
CA SER A 10 -37.30 -12.57 9.97
C SER A 10 -35.96 -12.36 9.29
N VAL A 11 -35.44 -11.13 9.33
CA VAL A 11 -34.17 -10.73 8.71
C VAL A 11 -32.97 -11.32 9.46
N PHE A 12 -33.20 -11.89 10.66
CA PHE A 12 -32.18 -12.44 11.53
C PHE A 12 -32.18 -13.98 11.48
N THR A 13 -31.64 -14.52 10.39
CA THR A 13 -31.15 -15.90 10.38
C THR A 13 -29.74 -15.91 10.99
N PRO A 14 -29.34 -16.93 11.78
CA PRO A 14 -27.99 -17.03 12.34
C PRO A 14 -26.90 -16.94 11.27
N VAL A 15 -27.20 -17.39 10.05
CA VAL A 15 -26.35 -17.24 8.87
C VAL A 15 -26.08 -15.76 8.53
N ASN A 16 -27.10 -14.91 8.52
CA ASN A 16 -26.95 -13.48 8.25
C ASN A 16 -26.10 -12.79 9.32
N LEU A 17 -26.16 -13.27 10.57
CA LEU A 17 -25.37 -12.74 11.68
C LEU A 17 -23.89 -13.09 11.55
N ILE A 18 -23.57 -14.31 11.09
CA ILE A 18 -22.19 -14.74 10.78
C ILE A 18 -21.62 -13.92 9.61
N ILE A 19 -22.42 -13.68 8.56
CA ILE A 19 -22.03 -12.86 7.41
C ILE A 19 -21.76 -11.40 7.85
N ALA A 20 -22.63 -10.82 8.66
CA ALA A 20 -22.43 -9.46 9.16
C ALA A 20 -21.17 -9.36 10.03
N ALA A 21 -20.94 -10.32 10.93
CA ALA A 21 -19.76 -10.36 11.78
C ALA A 21 -18.46 -10.45 10.96
N THR A 22 -18.41 -11.31 9.95
CA THR A 22 -17.23 -11.46 9.08
C THR A 22 -16.92 -10.19 8.31
N ILE A 23 -17.93 -9.52 7.74
CA ILE A 23 -17.74 -8.23 7.05
C ILE A 23 -17.16 -7.18 8.01
N ILE A 24 -17.71 -7.06 9.23
CA ILE A 24 -17.22 -6.11 10.24
C ILE A 24 -15.77 -6.42 10.61
N THR A 25 -15.41 -7.68 10.82
CA THR A 25 -14.04 -8.07 11.14
C THR A 25 -13.06 -7.68 10.02
N ILE A 26 -13.42 -7.91 8.75
CA ILE A 26 -12.58 -7.52 7.61
C ILE A 26 -12.36 -6.00 7.58
N ILE A 27 -13.43 -5.23 7.75
CA ILE A 27 -13.35 -3.76 7.77
C ILE A 27 -12.46 -3.28 8.92
N LEU A 28 -12.58 -3.90 10.11
CA LEU A 28 -11.74 -3.57 11.26
C LEU A 28 -10.27 -3.86 10.98
N ILE A 29 -9.93 -5.03 10.41
CA ILE A 29 -8.53 -5.38 10.09
C ILE A 29 -7.94 -4.34 9.13
N ILE A 30 -8.61 -4.05 8.01
CA ILE A 30 -8.14 -3.07 7.02
C ILE A 30 -8.02 -1.67 7.66
N GLY A 31 -9.00 -1.29 8.48
CA GLY A 31 -9.00 -0.01 9.17
C GLY A 31 -7.85 0.12 10.17
N LEU A 32 -7.60 -0.92 10.98
CA LEU A 32 -6.50 -0.97 11.94
C LEU A 32 -5.16 -0.91 11.23
N ASP A 33 -4.94 -1.69 10.16
CA ASP A 33 -3.68 -1.68 9.41
C ASP A 33 -3.37 -0.28 8.84
N ASN A 34 -4.38 0.42 8.32
CA ASN A 34 -4.21 1.80 7.83
C ASN A 34 -4.01 2.82 8.97
N LEU A 35 -4.62 2.61 10.13
CA LEU A 35 -4.49 3.51 11.28
C LEU A 35 -3.15 3.33 12.01
N LEU A 36 -2.63 2.11 12.01
CA LEU A 36 -1.34 1.72 12.58
C LEU A 36 -0.17 2.05 11.65
N GLU A 37 -0.41 2.32 10.37
CA GLU A 37 0.63 2.79 9.46
C GLU A 37 1.14 4.14 9.95
N ASN A 38 2.40 4.16 10.40
CA ASN A 38 3.03 5.36 10.94
C ASN A 38 3.01 6.46 9.86
N PRO A 39 2.43 7.65 10.15
CA PRO A 39 2.35 8.75 9.18
C PRO A 39 3.72 9.17 8.66
N ALA A 40 4.78 9.02 9.45
CA ALA A 40 6.16 9.26 9.00
C ALA A 40 6.54 8.30 7.88
N ASN A 41 6.26 7.01 8.02
CA ASN A 41 6.58 5.99 7.01
C ASN A 41 5.83 6.24 5.70
N ARG A 42 4.59 6.70 5.79
CA ARG A 42 3.80 7.09 4.62
C ARG A 42 4.44 8.26 3.88
N GLN A 43 4.90 9.28 4.60
CA GLN A 43 5.57 10.44 4.01
C GLN A 43 6.92 10.05 3.36
N ILE A 44 7.69 9.18 4.02
CA ILE A 44 8.93 8.60 3.49
C ILE A 44 8.65 7.90 2.16
N ARG A 45 7.68 6.96 2.14
CA ARG A 45 7.29 6.23 0.93
C ARG A 45 6.87 7.16 -0.20
N GLN A 46 5.99 8.12 0.06
CA GLN A 46 5.50 9.05 -0.96
C GLN A 46 6.63 9.89 -1.58
N THR A 47 7.59 10.31 -0.75
CA THR A 47 8.71 11.12 -1.24
C THR A 47 9.67 10.26 -2.06
N ALA A 48 10.01 9.06 -1.59
CA ALA A 48 10.84 8.12 -2.34
C ALA A 48 10.20 7.67 -3.66
N GLU A 49 8.90 7.38 -3.68
CA GLU A 49 8.16 7.03 -4.90
C GLU A 49 8.20 8.15 -5.94
N LYS A 50 8.17 9.41 -5.50
CA LYS A 50 8.28 10.55 -6.40
C LYS A 50 9.67 10.57 -7.06
N GLN A 51 10.73 10.33 -6.29
CA GLN A 51 12.09 10.24 -6.84
C GLN A 51 12.25 9.03 -7.76
N LEU A 52 11.70 7.88 -7.37
CA LEU A 52 11.68 6.68 -8.19
C LEU A 52 11.03 6.95 -9.56
N ARG A 53 9.87 7.61 -9.60
CA ARG A 53 9.20 7.94 -10.86
C ARG A 53 10.03 8.89 -11.74
N LEU A 54 10.75 9.83 -11.16
CA LEU A 54 11.64 10.73 -11.90
C LEU A 54 12.83 9.97 -12.48
N PHE A 55 13.48 9.15 -11.67
CA PHE A 55 14.58 8.29 -12.09
C PHE A 55 14.13 7.30 -13.19
N ALA A 56 13.05 6.57 -12.95
CA ALA A 56 12.53 5.55 -13.86
C ALA A 56 12.25 6.12 -15.27
N ARG A 57 11.73 7.35 -15.36
CA ARG A 57 11.56 8.05 -16.66
C ARG A 57 12.88 8.28 -17.40
N GLY A 58 13.94 8.65 -16.69
CA GLY A 58 15.27 8.86 -17.27
C GLY A 58 15.94 7.57 -17.74
N TYR A 59 15.72 6.47 -16.99
CA TYR A 59 16.39 5.18 -17.22
C TYR A 59 15.52 4.13 -17.92
N SER A 60 14.35 4.53 -18.42
CA SER A 60 13.41 3.63 -19.12
C SER A 60 12.95 2.43 -18.29
N LEU A 61 12.68 2.69 -17.02
CA LEU A 61 12.09 1.74 -16.08
C LEU A 61 10.63 2.10 -15.82
N ASP A 62 9.86 1.13 -15.36
CA ASP A 62 8.50 1.31 -14.86
C ASP A 62 8.52 1.25 -13.32
N ALA A 63 8.28 2.39 -12.68
CA ALA A 63 8.27 2.51 -11.22
C ALA A 63 7.12 1.70 -10.60
N ILE A 64 7.42 0.83 -9.64
CA ILE A 64 6.43 0.00 -8.93
C ILE A 64 6.08 0.66 -7.59
N ASP A 65 6.97 0.54 -6.61
CA ASP A 65 6.75 0.99 -5.23
C ASP A 65 8.05 1.18 -4.46
N CYS A 66 7.92 1.79 -3.28
CA CYS A 66 9.01 1.96 -2.31
C CYS A 66 8.58 1.49 -0.93
N GLU A 67 9.53 0.99 -0.16
CA GLU A 67 9.39 0.76 1.27
C GLU A 67 9.26 2.11 1.99
N GLY A 68 8.38 2.17 2.99
CA GLY A 68 8.22 3.36 3.82
C GLY A 68 9.11 3.38 5.06
N ILE A 69 10.06 2.45 5.17
CA ILE A 69 10.86 2.23 6.38
C ILE A 69 12.33 2.37 6.02
N ASP A 70 12.98 3.34 6.64
CA ASP A 70 14.43 3.44 6.68
C ASP A 70 14.93 2.76 7.96
N SER A 71 15.44 1.53 7.82
CA SER A 71 15.87 0.71 8.97
C SER A 71 17.27 1.05 9.48
N ASN A 72 18.07 1.76 8.68
CA ASN A 72 19.45 2.13 9.03
C ASN A 72 19.63 3.65 9.16
N GLU A 73 18.54 4.41 9.09
CA GLU A 73 18.46 5.87 9.23
C GLU A 73 19.43 6.61 8.29
N ASN A 74 19.71 6.05 7.11
CA ASN A 74 20.66 6.61 6.16
C ASN A 74 20.04 7.63 5.19
N GLY A 75 18.72 7.84 5.25
CA GLY A 75 17.97 8.72 4.36
C GLY A 75 17.50 8.08 3.06
N TRP A 76 17.68 6.76 2.91
CA TRP A 76 17.33 5.98 1.72
C TRP A 76 16.35 4.86 2.06
N VAL A 77 15.49 4.55 1.10
CA VAL A 77 14.58 3.39 1.20
C VAL A 77 14.67 2.52 -0.04
N ASN A 78 14.39 1.24 0.16
CA ASN A 78 14.35 0.30 -0.95
C ASN A 78 13.13 0.56 -1.83
N CYS A 79 13.34 0.50 -3.13
CA CYS A 79 12.34 0.71 -4.15
C CYS A 79 12.47 -0.36 -5.23
N ARG A 80 11.39 -0.56 -5.97
CA ARG A 80 11.32 -1.51 -7.07
C ARG A 80 10.85 -0.82 -8.33
N ALA A 81 11.44 -1.20 -9.44
CA ALA A 81 10.98 -0.86 -10.78
C ALA A 81 11.13 -2.07 -11.68
N ASP A 82 10.38 -2.13 -12.77
CA ASP A 82 10.61 -3.12 -13.82
C ASP A 82 11.39 -2.48 -14.97
N ASP A 83 12.26 -3.27 -15.60
CA ASP A 83 12.87 -2.90 -16.87
C ASP A 83 11.90 -3.16 -18.05
N ARG A 84 12.33 -2.79 -19.26
CA ARG A 84 11.52 -3.01 -20.48
C ARG A 84 11.26 -4.48 -20.81
N GLN A 85 11.98 -5.41 -20.18
CA GLN A 85 11.82 -6.86 -20.34
C GLN A 85 10.88 -7.43 -19.27
N GLY A 86 10.38 -6.60 -18.35
CA GLY A 86 9.55 -7.00 -17.21
C GLY A 86 10.37 -7.64 -16.09
N GLN A 87 11.69 -7.42 -16.05
CA GLN A 87 12.53 -7.87 -14.96
C GLN A 87 12.58 -6.80 -13.86
N THR A 88 12.20 -7.21 -12.64
CA THR A 88 12.26 -6.33 -11.48
C THR A 88 13.69 -6.03 -11.08
N VAL A 89 14.01 -4.74 -11.02
CA VAL A 89 15.25 -4.17 -10.50
C VAL A 89 15.01 -3.55 -9.13
N TYR A 90 15.99 -3.71 -8.26
CA TYR A 90 15.98 -3.15 -6.91
C TYR A 90 16.80 -1.87 -6.89
N LEU A 91 16.21 -0.82 -6.36
CA LEU A 91 16.78 0.52 -6.28
C LEU A 91 16.78 0.98 -4.82
N GLU A 92 17.66 1.90 -4.49
CA GLU A 92 17.57 2.71 -3.28
C GLU A 92 17.25 4.15 -3.69
N CYS A 93 16.20 4.73 -3.12
CA CYS A 93 15.81 6.11 -3.41
C CYS A 93 15.88 6.97 -2.14
N PRO A 94 16.36 8.22 -2.26
CA PRO A 94 16.36 9.13 -1.14
C PRO A 94 14.92 9.64 -0.89
N TYR A 95 14.55 9.77 0.37
CA TYR A 95 13.26 10.37 0.76
C TYR A 95 13.44 11.74 1.42
N GLN A 96 14.67 12.15 1.68
CA GLN A 96 15.00 13.50 2.13
C GLN A 96 15.16 14.42 0.91
N VAL A 97 14.82 15.70 1.07
CA VAL A 97 15.00 16.70 0.01
C VAL A 97 16.50 16.90 -0.21
N THR A 98 17.01 16.26 -1.25
CA THR A 98 18.43 16.27 -1.65
C THR A 98 18.50 16.35 -3.16
N ASP A 99 19.64 16.75 -3.70
CA ASP A 99 19.92 16.68 -5.15
C ASP A 99 20.31 15.26 -5.59
N GLN A 100 20.16 14.26 -4.72
CA GLN A 100 20.54 12.88 -5.00
C GLN A 100 19.40 12.17 -5.73
N GLU A 101 19.77 11.37 -6.74
CA GLU A 101 18.86 10.52 -7.47
C GLU A 101 18.80 9.12 -6.85
N CYS A 102 17.82 8.31 -7.25
CA CYS A 102 17.83 6.88 -6.92
C CYS A 102 19.07 6.20 -7.51
N ARG A 103 19.48 5.09 -6.89
CA ARG A 103 20.61 4.28 -7.34
C ARG A 103 20.26 2.80 -7.39
N TYR A 104 20.94 2.05 -8.25
CA TYR A 104 20.79 0.59 -8.27
C TYR A 104 21.33 -0.02 -6.99
N ARG A 105 20.55 -0.92 -6.39
CA ARG A 105 21.01 -1.70 -5.25
C ARG A 105 21.79 -2.90 -5.78
N GLU A 106 23.09 -2.93 -5.49
CA GLU A 106 23.93 -4.09 -5.84
C GLU A 106 23.45 -5.32 -5.06
N LYS A 107 23.35 -6.46 -5.76
CA LYS A 107 23.15 -7.76 -5.11
C LYS A 107 24.47 -8.13 -4.44
N ASN A 108 24.51 -8.03 -3.11
CA ASN A 108 25.51 -8.74 -2.31
C ASN A 108 25.28 -10.25 -2.39
#